data_AF-A0A255EIE8-F1
#
_entry.id   AF-A0A255EIE8-F1
#
_cell.length_a   1.000
_cell.length_b   1.000
_cell.length_c   1.000
_cell.angle_alpha   90.00
_cell.angle_beta   90.00
_cell.angle_gamma   90.00
#
_symmetry.space_group_name_H-M   'P 1'
#
loop_
_entity.id
_entity.type
_entity.pdbx_description
1 polymer ?
#
loop_
_entity_poly.entity_id
_entity_poly.type
_entity_poly.pdbx_seq_one_letter_code
_entity_poly.pdbx_strand_id
1 'polypeptide(L)'
;MLTPGHLWFLVVLTQCVLITAGVRLIGHRVLGPERASGFTARLGRILSGPFALPLAAIPYAAGIILQGFATGGLTEPRTVLGSVSALTAYLGGFWFGWAIHATRGEGKAGLLRLARAWWAYLIAAVVLTPVALAVTEPLWLSAAIQGLVGWMWVIGLMGLCVRHLKRERGWVRYLADASYWMYIIHLPVLGAVAVPLLHLPWPAELKLLVVLLVSVPLLLASYELLVRHTWLGGWLNGRKHPRTKRS
;
A
#
# COMPACT_ATOMS: atom_id res chain seq x y z
N MET A 1 -3.15 -12.93 23.98
CA MET A 1 -3.74 -12.43 22.71
C MET A 1 -2.68 -12.61 21.63
N LEU A 2 -3.01 -13.23 20.49
CA LEU A 2 -2.06 -13.39 19.38
C LEU A 2 -1.81 -12.02 18.73
N THR A 3 -0.57 -11.56 18.73
CA THR A 3 -0.16 -10.30 18.09
C THR A 3 0.49 -10.60 16.74
N PRO A 4 0.07 -9.95 15.65
CA PRO A 4 0.61 -10.24 14.31
C PRO A 4 2.02 -9.65 14.06
N GLY A 5 2.54 -8.81 14.97
CA GLY A 5 3.80 -8.10 14.76
C GLY A 5 3.76 -7.27 13.48
N HIS A 6 4.86 -7.26 12.71
CA HIS A 6 4.92 -6.53 11.43
C HIS A 6 4.01 -7.11 10.34
N LEU A 7 3.54 -8.35 10.49
CA LEU A 7 2.66 -9.03 9.53
C LEU A 7 1.21 -8.56 9.64
N TRP A 8 0.90 -7.61 10.53
CA TRP A 8 -0.44 -7.05 10.74
C TRP A 8 -1.09 -6.59 9.42
N PHE A 9 -0.31 -6.03 8.50
CA PHE A 9 -0.82 -5.54 7.23
C PHE A 9 -1.33 -6.68 6.35
N LEU A 10 -0.69 -7.87 6.38
CA LEU A 10 -1.21 -9.04 5.66
C LEU A 10 -2.54 -9.51 6.23
N VAL A 11 -2.69 -9.50 7.56
CA VAL A 11 -3.94 -9.87 8.23
C VAL A 11 -5.06 -8.92 7.82
N VAL A 12 -4.81 -7.60 7.87
CA VAL A 12 -5.77 -6.58 7.41
C VAL A 12 -6.10 -6.76 5.93
N LEU A 13 -5.11 -7.04 5.08
CA LEU A 13 -5.33 -7.27 3.65
C LEU A 13 -6.19 -8.52 3.41
N THR A 14 -5.95 -9.62 4.15
CA THR A 14 -6.81 -10.81 4.11
C THR A 14 -8.24 -10.47 4.52
N GLN A 15 -8.43 -9.68 5.57
CA GLN A 15 -9.76 -9.22 5.98
C GLN A 15 -10.43 -8.39 4.87
N CYS A 16 -9.72 -7.44 4.25
CA CYS A 16 -10.25 -6.65 3.13
C CYS A 16 -10.70 -7.53 1.96
N VAL A 17 -9.91 -8.56 1.63
CA VAL A 17 -10.25 -9.53 0.57
C VAL A 17 -11.50 -10.33 0.94
N LEU A 18 -11.57 -10.90 2.15
CA LEU A 18 -12.71 -11.69 2.61
C LEU A 18 -14.00 -10.87 2.67
N ILE A 19 -13.94 -9.65 3.21
CA ILE A 19 -15.07 -8.72 3.27
C ILE A 19 -15.55 -8.39 1.85
N THR A 20 -14.62 -8.03 0.95
CA THR A 20 -14.98 -7.67 -0.43
C THR A 20 -15.58 -8.85 -1.18
N ALA A 21 -15.02 -10.06 -1.01
CA ALA A 21 -15.56 -11.28 -1.60
C ALA A 21 -16.97 -11.60 -1.05
N GLY A 22 -17.17 -11.47 0.26
CA GLY A 22 -18.48 -11.66 0.91
C GLY A 22 -19.53 -10.67 0.42
N VAL A 23 -19.21 -9.37 0.42
CA VAL A 23 -20.08 -8.30 -0.11
C VAL A 23 -20.44 -8.58 -1.57
N ARG A 24 -19.47 -9.02 -2.38
CA ARG A 24 -19.71 -9.35 -3.78
C ARG A 24 -20.60 -10.59 -3.95
N LEU A 25 -20.38 -11.65 -3.17
CA LEU A 25 -21.20 -12.85 -3.19
C LEU A 25 -22.66 -12.53 -2.83
N ILE A 26 -22.86 -11.77 -1.75
CA ILE A 26 -24.19 -11.33 -1.29
C ILE A 26 -24.83 -10.43 -2.36
N GLY A 27 -24.10 -9.45 -2.89
CA GLY A 27 -24.59 -8.56 -3.93
C GLY A 27 -25.02 -9.30 -5.19
N HIS A 28 -24.24 -10.29 -5.64
CA HIS A 28 -24.62 -11.13 -6.77
C HIS A 28 -25.87 -11.97 -6.50
N ARG A 29 -26.06 -12.47 -5.28
CA ARG A 29 -27.25 -13.26 -4.91
C ARG A 29 -28.51 -12.42 -4.72
N VAL A 30 -28.39 -11.22 -4.16
CA VAL A 30 -29.53 -10.36 -3.82
C VAL A 30 -29.95 -9.46 -4.99
N LEU A 31 -29.00 -8.83 -5.68
CA LEU A 31 -29.28 -7.84 -6.73
C LEU A 31 -29.22 -8.43 -8.15
N GLY A 32 -28.64 -9.62 -8.30
CA GLY A 32 -28.36 -10.23 -9.59
C GLY A 32 -27.04 -9.73 -10.22
N PRO A 33 -26.43 -10.52 -11.12
CA PRO A 33 -25.09 -10.25 -11.63
C PRO A 33 -24.95 -8.98 -12.46
N GLU A 34 -25.99 -8.59 -13.18
CA GLU A 34 -25.98 -7.39 -14.02
C GLU A 34 -26.00 -6.11 -13.18
N ARG A 35 -26.89 -6.03 -12.18
CA ARG A 35 -27.00 -4.86 -11.29
C ARG A 35 -25.77 -4.70 -10.40
N ALA A 36 -25.23 -5.81 -9.88
CA ALA A 36 -23.99 -5.79 -9.11
C ALA A 36 -22.82 -5.25 -9.95
N SER A 37 -22.69 -5.70 -11.19
CA SER A 37 -21.65 -5.22 -12.12
C SER A 37 -21.85 -3.75 -12.48
N GLY A 38 -23.10 -3.32 -12.72
CA GLY A 38 -23.44 -1.92 -13.00
C GLY A 38 -23.12 -0.98 -11.82
N PHE A 39 -23.36 -1.43 -10.59
CA PHE A 39 -23.00 -0.67 -9.39
C PHE A 39 -21.49 -0.49 -9.25
N THR A 40 -20.70 -1.57 -9.40
CA THR A 40 -19.24 -1.49 -9.39
C THR A 40 -18.69 -0.58 -10.49
N ALA A 41 -19.28 -0.62 -11.69
CA ALA A 41 -18.90 0.26 -12.78
C ALA A 41 -19.21 1.74 -12.47
N ARG A 42 -20.35 2.03 -11.84
CA ARG A 42 -20.71 3.38 -11.39
C ARG A 42 -19.75 3.90 -10.31
N LEU A 43 -19.42 3.06 -9.33
CA LEU A 43 -18.42 3.40 -8.30
C LEU A 43 -17.06 3.72 -8.91
N GLY A 44 -16.58 2.90 -9.84
CA GLY A 44 -15.30 3.15 -10.51
C GLY A 44 -15.29 4.45 -11.32
N ARG A 45 -16.40 4.84 -11.96
CA ARG A 45 -16.51 6.14 -12.65
C ARG A 45 -16.47 7.32 -11.68
N ILE A 46 -17.12 7.22 -10.52
CA ILE A 46 -17.09 8.26 -9.48
C ILE A 46 -15.68 8.39 -8.90
N LEU A 47 -15.05 7.27 -8.55
CA LEU A 47 -13.72 7.22 -7.95
C LEU A 47 -12.58 7.50 -8.92
N SER A 48 -12.86 7.61 -10.22
CA SER A 48 -11.92 8.07 -11.25
C SER A 48 -12.24 9.47 -11.79
N GLY A 49 -13.24 10.14 -11.20
CA GLY A 49 -13.63 11.49 -11.53
C GLY A 49 -12.81 12.56 -10.78
N PRO A 50 -13.20 13.85 -10.90
CA PRO A 50 -12.53 14.95 -10.20
C PRO A 50 -12.61 14.84 -8.67
N PHE A 51 -13.61 14.12 -8.15
CA PHE A 51 -13.80 13.86 -6.72
C PHE A 51 -13.06 12.62 -6.21
N ALA A 52 -12.21 11.99 -7.03
CA ALA A 52 -11.44 10.81 -6.63
C ALA A 52 -10.64 11.02 -5.35
N LEU A 53 -9.90 12.14 -5.26
CA LEU A 53 -9.07 12.47 -4.10
C LEU A 53 -9.87 12.61 -2.79
N PRO A 54 -10.87 13.50 -2.69
CA PRO A 54 -11.61 13.66 -1.44
C PRO A 54 -12.37 12.38 -1.05
N LEU A 55 -12.96 11.67 -2.02
CA LEU A 55 -13.67 10.42 -1.73
C LEU A 55 -12.74 9.32 -1.20
N ALA A 56 -11.53 9.24 -1.75
CA ALA A 56 -10.54 8.28 -1.28
C ALA A 56 -9.97 8.64 0.10
N ALA A 57 -9.87 9.95 0.41
CA ALA A 57 -9.40 10.44 1.70
C ALA A 57 -10.38 10.19 2.85
N ILE A 58 -11.69 10.10 2.59
CA ILE A 58 -12.73 9.95 3.63
C ILE A 58 -12.49 8.72 4.52
N PRO A 59 -12.31 7.49 4.00
CA PRO A 59 -12.06 6.32 4.85
C PRO A 59 -10.80 6.43 5.70
N TYR A 60 -9.75 7.08 5.19
CA TYR A 60 -8.52 7.30 5.97
C TYR A 60 -8.78 8.27 7.13
N ALA A 61 -9.43 9.40 6.86
CA ALA A 61 -9.81 10.38 7.88
C ALA A 61 -10.76 9.76 8.93
N ALA A 62 -11.73 8.96 8.49
CA ALA A 62 -12.61 8.20 9.38
C ALA A 62 -11.82 7.21 10.26
N GLY A 63 -10.82 6.52 9.70
CA GLY A 63 -9.92 5.65 10.46
C GLY A 63 -9.18 6.38 11.58
N ILE A 64 -8.64 7.56 11.29
CA ILE A 64 -7.98 8.42 12.29
C ILE A 64 -8.97 8.88 13.38
N ILE A 65 -10.16 9.33 12.98
CA ILE A 65 -11.20 9.76 13.94
C ILE A 65 -11.61 8.59 14.85
N LEU A 66 -11.80 7.40 14.30
CA LEU A 66 -12.14 6.19 15.05
C LEU A 66 -11.03 5.77 16.03
N GLN A 67 -9.77 6.09 15.73
CA GLN A 67 -8.63 5.85 16.63
C GLN A 67 -8.57 6.89 17.76
N GLY A 68 -9.11 8.09 17.55
CA GLY A 68 -9.21 9.14 18.56
C GLY A 68 -8.01 10.08 18.66
N PHE A 69 -6.96 9.87 17.86
CA PHE A 69 -5.80 10.76 17.78
C PHE A 69 -5.16 10.67 16.39
N ALA A 70 -4.54 11.77 15.96
CA ALA A 70 -3.97 11.89 14.62
C ALA A 70 -2.43 11.85 14.59
N THR A 71 -1.76 12.04 15.73
CA THR A 71 -0.29 12.07 15.82
C THR A 71 0.32 10.76 15.33
N GLY A 72 1.25 10.84 14.37
CA GLY A 72 1.91 9.66 13.78
C GLY A 72 1.07 8.90 12.76
N GLY A 73 -0.15 9.35 12.45
CA GLY A 73 -1.04 8.71 11.49
C GLY A 73 -1.78 7.48 12.05
N LEU A 74 -2.17 6.56 11.16
CA LEU A 74 -2.86 5.33 11.53
C LEU A 74 -1.89 4.37 12.23
N THR A 75 -2.31 3.85 13.38
CA THR A 75 -1.54 2.85 14.13
C THR A 75 -1.89 1.42 13.70
N GLU A 76 -0.89 0.54 13.77
CA GLU A 76 -1.07 -0.87 13.48
C GLU A 76 -2.02 -1.56 14.48
N PRO A 77 -2.86 -2.50 14.02
CA PRO A 77 -3.64 -3.34 14.91
C PRO A 77 -2.76 -4.21 15.80
N ARG A 78 -3.04 -4.20 17.10
CA ARG A 78 -2.33 -5.02 18.09
C ARG A 78 -2.79 -6.48 18.13
N THR A 79 -3.90 -6.81 17.48
CA THR A 79 -4.49 -8.17 17.51
C THR A 79 -4.77 -8.67 16.09
N VAL A 80 -4.84 -9.99 15.93
CA VAL A 80 -5.22 -10.65 14.67
C VAL A 80 -6.66 -10.31 14.24
N LEU A 81 -7.52 -9.91 15.18
CA LEU A 81 -8.87 -9.45 14.87
C LEU A 81 -8.88 -8.09 14.15
N GLY A 82 -7.73 -7.40 14.10
CA GLY A 82 -7.62 -6.08 13.49
C GLY A 82 -8.09 -4.97 14.42
N SER A 83 -8.14 -3.75 13.88
CA SER A 83 -8.78 -2.60 14.51
C SER A 83 -9.78 -2.00 13.54
N VAL A 84 -10.91 -1.51 14.04
CA VAL A 84 -11.94 -0.88 13.20
C VAL A 84 -11.38 0.37 12.52
N SER A 85 -10.47 1.10 13.18
CA SER A 85 -9.76 2.25 12.62
C SER A 85 -8.94 1.87 11.39
N ALA A 86 -8.03 0.91 11.51
CA ALA A 86 -7.18 0.47 10.41
C ALA A 86 -8.01 -0.19 9.31
N LEU A 87 -8.95 -1.06 9.67
CA LEU A 87 -9.79 -1.75 8.69
C LEU A 87 -10.59 -0.76 7.85
N THR A 88 -11.19 0.28 8.46
CA THR A 88 -11.91 1.34 7.73
C THR A 88 -11.02 2.01 6.68
N ALA A 89 -9.82 2.42 7.07
CA ALA A 89 -8.89 3.11 6.18
C ALA A 89 -8.36 2.21 5.05
N TYR A 90 -7.88 1.01 5.39
CA TYR A 90 -7.33 0.06 4.42
C TYR A 90 -8.39 -0.52 3.50
N LEU A 91 -9.60 -0.78 3.99
CA LEU A 91 -10.74 -1.21 3.16
C LEU A 91 -11.14 -0.13 2.17
N GLY A 92 -11.11 1.15 2.58
CA GLY A 92 -11.33 2.28 1.67
C GLY A 92 -10.30 2.32 0.53
N GLY A 93 -9.02 2.20 0.85
CA GLY A 93 -7.95 2.14 -0.16
C GLY A 93 -8.06 0.90 -1.06
N PHE A 94 -8.40 -0.25 -0.48
CA PHE A 94 -8.61 -1.50 -1.21
C PHE A 94 -9.78 -1.39 -2.19
N TRP A 95 -10.92 -0.85 -1.75
CA TRP A 95 -12.07 -0.61 -2.62
C TRP A 95 -11.82 0.44 -3.69
N PHE A 96 -11.02 1.47 -3.40
CA PHE A 96 -10.59 2.42 -4.42
C PHE A 96 -9.81 1.72 -5.55
N GLY A 97 -8.80 0.93 -5.19
CA GLY A 97 -8.04 0.15 -6.16
C GLY A 97 -8.89 -0.88 -6.92
N TRP A 98 -9.77 -1.58 -6.20
CA TRP A 98 -10.69 -2.55 -6.78
C TRP A 98 -11.69 -1.90 -7.75
N ALA A 99 -12.27 -0.76 -7.43
CA ALA A 99 -13.22 -0.04 -8.29
C ALA A 99 -12.56 0.47 -9.58
N ILE A 100 -11.32 0.95 -9.49
CA ILE A 100 -10.51 1.29 -10.67
C ILE A 100 -10.23 0.03 -11.50
N HIS A 101 -9.90 -1.11 -10.88
CA HIS A 101 -9.62 -2.34 -11.61
C HIS A 101 -10.87 -2.94 -12.28
N ALA A 102 -12.03 -2.86 -11.63
CA ALA A 102 -13.26 -3.52 -12.05
C ALA A 102 -13.92 -2.91 -13.31
N THR A 103 -13.56 -1.68 -13.69
CA THR A 103 -14.22 -0.90 -14.76
C THR A 103 -13.72 -1.21 -16.19
N ARG A 104 -13.45 -2.49 -16.53
CA ARG A 104 -13.14 -3.02 -17.89
C ARG A 104 -12.70 -1.98 -18.94
N GLY A 105 -11.50 -1.42 -18.80
CA GLY A 105 -10.89 -0.46 -19.74
C GLY A 105 -11.09 1.02 -19.38
N GLU A 106 -12.27 1.40 -18.89
CA GLU A 106 -12.53 2.77 -18.37
C GLU A 106 -11.67 3.07 -17.15
N GLY A 107 -11.41 2.07 -16.30
CA GLY A 107 -10.55 2.20 -15.14
C GLY A 107 -9.12 2.64 -15.48
N LYS A 108 -8.58 2.12 -16.58
CA LYS A 108 -7.27 2.54 -17.10
C LYS A 108 -7.31 3.99 -17.59
N ALA A 109 -8.37 4.39 -18.28
CA ALA A 109 -8.56 5.77 -18.71
C ALA A 109 -8.72 6.73 -17.51
N GLY A 110 -9.49 6.32 -16.50
CA GLY A 110 -9.65 7.03 -15.23
C GLY A 110 -8.34 7.21 -14.47
N LEU A 111 -7.57 6.14 -14.35
CA LEU A 111 -6.23 6.16 -13.77
C LEU A 111 -5.30 7.11 -14.53
N LEU A 112 -5.34 7.11 -15.88
CA LEU A 112 -4.54 8.01 -16.71
C LEU A 112 -4.97 9.48 -16.59
N ARG A 113 -6.26 9.75 -16.36
CA ARG A 113 -6.80 11.09 -16.08
C ARG A 113 -6.27 11.59 -14.74
N LEU A 114 -6.36 10.77 -13.69
CA LEU A 114 -5.85 11.10 -12.37
C LEU A 114 -4.32 11.29 -12.40
N ALA A 115 -3.63 10.44 -13.14
CA ALA A 115 -2.19 10.51 -13.39
C ALA A 115 -1.77 11.68 -14.30
N ARG A 116 -2.68 12.51 -14.82
CA ARG A 116 -2.30 13.69 -15.62
C ARG A 116 -1.71 14.80 -14.77
N ALA A 117 -2.24 14.98 -13.57
CA ALA A 117 -1.78 15.98 -12.60
C ALA A 117 -0.83 15.37 -11.55
N TRP A 118 -0.15 14.26 -11.86
CA TRP A 118 0.70 13.54 -10.90
C TRP A 118 1.74 14.45 -10.24
N TRP A 119 2.36 15.35 -11.01
CA TRP A 119 3.37 16.29 -10.52
C TRP A 119 2.76 17.32 -9.57
N ALA A 120 1.55 17.82 -9.88
CA ALA A 120 0.85 18.77 -9.02
C ALA A 120 0.46 18.13 -7.69
N TYR A 121 -0.02 16.87 -7.72
CA TYR A 121 -0.28 16.11 -6.51
C TYR A 121 0.98 15.86 -5.68
N LEU A 122 2.11 15.52 -6.31
CA LEU A 122 3.37 15.33 -5.57
C LEU A 122 3.90 16.63 -4.97
N ILE A 123 3.89 17.74 -5.72
CA ILE A 123 4.30 19.05 -5.20
C ILE A 123 3.39 19.45 -4.03
N ALA A 124 2.07 19.35 -4.21
CA ALA A 124 1.12 19.63 -3.13
C ALA A 124 1.35 18.73 -1.91
N ALA A 125 1.59 17.43 -2.12
CA ALA A 125 1.88 16.49 -1.04
C ALA A 125 3.15 16.90 -0.27
N VAL A 126 4.24 17.22 -0.96
CA VAL A 126 5.49 17.67 -0.32
C VAL A 126 5.28 18.97 0.47
N VAL A 127 4.63 19.97 -0.14
CA VAL A 127 4.42 21.29 0.46
C VAL A 127 3.46 21.23 1.65
N LEU A 128 2.42 20.38 1.59
CA LEU A 128 1.40 20.28 2.64
C LEU A 128 1.74 19.25 3.72
N THR A 129 2.75 18.40 3.53
CA THR A 129 3.17 17.43 4.57
C THR A 129 3.56 18.11 5.89
N PRO A 130 4.37 19.20 5.93
CA PRO A 130 4.65 19.92 7.17
C PRO A 130 3.38 20.42 7.88
N VAL A 131 2.39 20.91 7.12
CA VAL A 131 1.10 21.34 7.66
C VAL A 131 0.33 20.15 8.25
N ALA A 132 0.30 19.02 7.54
CA ALA A 132 -0.35 17.80 8.02
C ALA A 132 0.28 17.24 9.31
N LEU A 133 1.59 17.44 9.50
CA LEU A 133 2.31 17.04 10.71
C LEU A 133 2.15 18.05 11.86
N ALA A 134 1.99 19.34 11.54
CA ALA A 134 1.86 20.40 12.54
C ALA A 134 0.44 20.55 13.10
N VAL A 135 -0.59 20.29 12.27
CA VAL A 135 -2.00 20.38 12.71
C VAL A 135 -2.39 19.10 13.43
N THR A 136 -2.48 19.15 14.75
CA THR A 136 -2.94 18.03 15.59
C THR A 136 -4.37 18.19 16.06
N GLU A 137 -4.86 19.42 16.19
CA GLU A 137 -6.20 19.74 16.71
C GLU A 137 -6.94 20.78 15.85
N PRO A 138 -8.27 20.73 15.79
CA PRO A 138 -9.14 19.66 16.30
C PRO A 138 -8.98 18.36 15.50
N LEU A 139 -9.16 17.21 16.15
CA LEU A 139 -8.99 15.87 15.54
C LEU A 139 -9.58 15.71 14.13
N TRP A 140 -10.81 16.17 13.90
CA TRP A 140 -11.47 16.03 12.60
C TRP A 140 -10.76 16.80 11.47
N LEU A 141 -10.18 17.96 11.79
CA LEU A 141 -9.43 18.78 10.84
C LEU A 141 -8.07 18.13 10.55
N SER A 142 -7.37 17.67 11.59
CA SER A 142 -6.11 16.93 11.41
C SER A 142 -6.31 15.67 10.57
N ALA A 143 -7.36 14.89 10.87
CA ALA A 143 -7.72 13.68 10.12
C ALA A 143 -8.01 13.98 8.65
N ALA A 144 -8.74 15.06 8.36
CA ALA A 144 -9.05 15.48 7.00
C ALA A 144 -7.78 15.91 6.22
N ILE A 145 -6.92 16.72 6.83
CA ILE A 145 -5.66 17.16 6.22
C ILE A 145 -4.74 15.97 5.95
N GLN A 146 -4.54 15.09 6.95
CA GLN A 146 -3.70 13.90 6.78
C GLN A 146 -4.25 12.95 5.73
N GLY A 147 -5.57 12.73 5.70
CA GLY A 147 -6.21 11.92 4.66
C GLY A 147 -6.00 12.49 3.26
N LEU A 148 -6.18 13.80 3.09
CA LEU A 148 -5.96 14.45 1.79
C LEU A 148 -4.50 14.40 1.37
N VAL A 149 -3.57 14.78 2.24
CA VAL A 149 -2.13 14.78 1.93
C VAL A 149 -1.61 13.36 1.67
N GLY A 150 -2.04 12.37 2.47
CA GLY A 150 -1.70 10.97 2.25
C GLY A 150 -2.19 10.47 0.88
N TRP A 151 -3.42 10.82 0.49
CA TRP A 151 -3.93 10.43 -0.83
C TRP A 151 -3.31 11.22 -2.00
N MET A 152 -2.85 12.45 -1.78
CA MET A 152 -2.03 13.17 -2.77
C MET A 152 -0.71 12.44 -3.02
N TRP A 153 -0.06 11.91 -1.98
CA TRP A 153 1.11 11.04 -2.13
C TRP A 153 0.78 9.78 -2.94
N VAL A 154 -0.29 9.06 -2.58
CA VAL A 154 -0.72 7.84 -3.28
C VAL A 154 -0.98 8.11 -4.76
N ILE A 155 -1.79 9.14 -5.07
CA ILE A 155 -2.16 9.49 -6.44
C ILE A 155 -0.96 10.01 -7.23
N GLY A 156 -0.12 10.84 -6.62
CA GLY A 156 1.07 11.41 -7.25
C GLY A 156 2.10 10.34 -7.62
N LEU A 157 2.43 9.45 -6.70
CA LEU A 157 3.37 8.35 -6.92
C LEU A 157 2.82 7.32 -7.90
N MET A 158 1.55 6.94 -7.76
CA MET A 158 0.89 6.05 -8.71
C MET A 158 0.86 6.66 -10.12
N GLY A 159 0.56 7.96 -10.22
CA GLY A 159 0.57 8.67 -11.49
C GLY A 159 1.95 8.75 -12.13
N LEU A 160 2.99 9.01 -11.34
CA LEU A 160 4.39 8.95 -11.75
C LEU A 160 4.71 7.57 -12.34
N CYS A 161 4.40 6.49 -11.62
CA CYS A 161 4.63 5.12 -12.08
C CYS A 161 3.91 4.83 -13.40
N VAL A 162 2.62 5.12 -13.51
CA VAL A 162 1.82 4.85 -14.72
C VAL A 162 2.32 5.67 -15.92
N ARG A 163 2.84 6.89 -15.70
CA ARG A 163 3.34 7.78 -16.76
C ARG A 163 4.74 7.38 -17.25
N HIS A 164 5.62 6.95 -16.35
CA HIS A 164 7.03 6.75 -16.67
C HIS A 164 7.44 5.27 -16.81
N LEU A 165 6.74 4.33 -16.16
CA LEU A 165 6.98 2.89 -16.25
C LEU A 165 6.10 2.23 -17.33
N LYS A 166 6.16 2.77 -18.56
CA LYS A 166 5.36 2.27 -19.70
C LYS A 166 5.92 1.02 -20.37
N ARG A 167 7.22 0.79 -20.22
CA ARG A 167 7.93 -0.36 -20.79
C ARG A 167 8.33 -1.30 -19.67
N GLU A 168 8.15 -2.58 -19.90
CA GLU A 168 8.65 -3.60 -18.99
C GLU A 168 10.18 -3.53 -18.91
N ARG A 169 10.70 -3.45 -17.68
CA ARG A 169 12.14 -3.47 -17.38
C ARG A 169 12.40 -4.64 -16.45
N GLY A 170 13.36 -5.50 -16.82
CA GLY A 170 13.67 -6.71 -16.07
C GLY A 170 13.98 -6.44 -14.58
N TRP A 171 14.75 -5.39 -14.30
CA TRP A 171 15.11 -5.03 -12.92
C TRP A 171 13.94 -4.46 -12.12
N VAL A 172 13.01 -3.73 -12.76
CA VAL A 172 11.78 -3.22 -12.09
C VAL A 172 10.88 -4.39 -11.72
N ARG A 173 10.70 -5.34 -12.64
CA ARG A 173 9.94 -6.57 -12.39
C ARG A 173 10.59 -7.40 -11.28
N TYR A 174 11.90 -7.57 -11.32
CA TYR A 174 12.66 -8.24 -10.26
C TYR A 174 12.43 -7.60 -8.89
N LEU A 175 12.54 -6.26 -8.79
CA LEU A 175 12.33 -5.57 -7.52
C LEU A 175 10.88 -5.67 -7.03
N ALA A 176 9.90 -5.63 -7.95
CA ALA A 176 8.49 -5.83 -7.63
C ALA A 176 8.24 -7.25 -7.06
N ASP A 177 8.78 -8.28 -7.70
CA ASP A 177 8.65 -9.66 -7.22
C ASP A 177 9.41 -9.89 -5.90
N ALA A 178 10.54 -9.22 -5.70
CA ALA A 178 11.31 -9.30 -4.45
C ALA A 178 10.60 -8.61 -3.27
N SER A 179 9.84 -7.54 -3.52
CA SER A 179 9.25 -6.68 -2.49
C SER A 179 8.41 -7.43 -1.45
N TYR A 180 7.67 -8.47 -1.87
CA TYR A 180 6.86 -9.29 -0.97
C TYR A 180 7.73 -10.12 0.00
N TRP A 181 8.78 -10.76 -0.52
CA TRP A 181 9.73 -11.49 0.32
C TRP A 181 10.46 -10.56 1.28
N MET A 182 10.93 -9.41 0.76
CA MET A 182 11.57 -8.39 1.59
C MET A 182 10.65 -7.97 2.73
N TYR A 183 9.37 -7.70 2.46
CA TYR A 183 8.39 -7.38 3.50
C TYR A 183 8.26 -8.48 4.58
N ILE A 184 8.32 -9.77 4.23
CA ILE A 184 8.24 -10.85 5.23
C ILE A 184 9.46 -10.85 6.15
N ILE A 185 10.66 -10.75 5.60
CA ILE A 185 11.91 -11.00 6.33
C ILE A 185 12.72 -9.74 6.65
N HIS A 186 12.24 -8.54 6.32
CA HIS A 186 13.01 -7.31 6.56
C HIS A 186 13.31 -7.12 8.04
N LEU A 187 12.34 -7.30 8.96
CA LEU A 187 12.56 -7.09 10.39
C LEU A 187 13.72 -7.90 10.98
N PRO A 188 13.81 -9.23 10.79
CA PRO A 188 14.95 -9.98 11.33
C PRO A 188 16.29 -9.55 10.70
N VAL A 189 16.32 -9.22 9.40
CA VAL A 189 17.53 -8.70 8.76
C VAL A 189 17.93 -7.33 9.31
N LEU A 190 16.96 -6.42 9.46
CA LEU A 190 17.16 -5.10 10.06
C LEU A 190 17.65 -5.25 11.50
N GLY A 191 17.07 -6.16 12.29
CA GLY A 191 17.53 -6.44 13.65
C GLY A 191 18.98 -6.93 13.67
N ALA A 192 19.33 -7.88 12.81
CA ALA A 192 20.68 -8.43 12.71
C ALA A 192 21.74 -7.36 12.33
N VAL A 193 21.37 -6.37 11.52
CA VAL A 193 22.28 -5.31 11.06
C VAL A 193 22.27 -4.10 12.01
N ALA A 194 21.11 -3.66 12.47
CA ALA A 194 20.96 -2.43 13.24
C ALA A 194 21.28 -2.59 14.72
N VAL A 195 20.98 -3.75 15.34
CA VAL A 195 21.23 -3.96 16.78
C VAL A 195 22.72 -3.82 17.13
N PRO A 196 23.68 -4.42 16.37
CA PRO A 196 25.10 -4.20 16.62
C PRO A 196 25.53 -2.73 16.51
N LEU A 197 24.85 -1.94 15.67
CA LEU A 197 25.15 -0.53 15.45
C LEU A 197 24.65 0.38 16.59
N LEU A 198 23.77 -0.11 17.48
CA LEU A 198 23.20 0.70 18.55
C LEU A 198 24.28 1.23 19.50
N HIS A 199 25.24 0.39 19.88
CA HIS A 199 26.28 0.74 20.86
C HIS A 199 27.45 1.55 20.28
N LEU A 200 27.53 1.68 18.95
CA LEU A 200 28.59 2.46 18.30
C LEU A 200 28.32 3.97 18.44
N PRO A 201 29.33 4.80 18.77
CA PRO A 201 29.19 6.25 18.90
C PRO A 201 29.15 6.96 17.53
N TRP A 202 28.51 6.35 16.52
CA TRP A 202 28.40 6.91 15.18
C TRP A 202 27.19 7.85 15.07
N PRO A 203 27.25 8.87 14.20
CA PRO A 203 26.08 9.67 13.84
C PRO A 203 24.93 8.81 13.30
N ALA A 204 23.69 9.25 13.52
CA ALA A 204 22.50 8.49 13.13
C ALA A 204 22.42 8.29 11.61
N GLU A 205 22.87 9.27 10.83
CA GLU A 205 22.92 9.26 9.37
C GLU A 205 23.84 8.16 8.87
N LEU A 206 24.99 7.97 9.53
CA LEU A 206 25.94 6.91 9.17
C LEU A 206 25.38 5.54 9.52
N LYS A 207 24.73 5.39 10.68
CA LYS A 207 24.05 4.13 11.05
C LYS A 207 22.96 3.79 10.04
N LEU A 208 22.14 4.76 9.65
CA LEU A 208 21.09 4.58 8.64
C LEU A 208 21.68 4.17 7.30
N LEU A 209 22.75 4.84 6.85
CA LEU A 209 23.42 4.52 5.59
C LEU A 209 23.94 3.08 5.59
N VAL A 210 24.58 2.64 6.68
CA VAL A 210 25.08 1.26 6.82
C VAL A 210 23.92 0.27 6.84
N VAL A 211 22.86 0.53 7.61
CA VAL A 211 21.68 -0.34 7.65
C VAL A 211 21.08 -0.51 6.25
N LEU A 212 20.95 0.57 5.48
CA LEU A 212 20.42 0.53 4.12
C LEU A 212 21.34 -0.24 3.16
N LEU A 213 22.63 0.11 3.14
CA LEU A 213 23.61 -0.48 2.23
C LEU A 213 23.90 -1.95 2.51
N VAL A 214 23.66 -2.43 3.72
CA VAL A 214 23.83 -3.84 4.09
C VAL A 214 22.51 -4.60 3.98
N SER A 215 21.42 -4.09 4.54
CA SER A 215 20.15 -4.82 4.59
C SER A 215 19.52 -5.00 3.21
N VAL A 216 19.56 -3.98 2.34
CA VAL A 216 18.95 -4.08 1.01
C VAL A 216 19.62 -5.16 0.16
N PRO A 217 20.96 -5.20 0.00
CA PRO A 217 21.62 -6.29 -0.71
C PRO A 217 21.39 -7.67 -0.08
N LEU A 218 21.42 -7.78 1.26
CA LEU A 218 21.14 -9.06 1.93
C LEU A 218 19.72 -9.55 1.63
N LEU A 219 18.73 -8.66 1.67
CA LEU A 219 17.35 -8.98 1.35
C LEU A 219 17.19 -9.41 -0.11
N LEU A 220 17.80 -8.69 -1.05
CA LEU A 220 17.77 -9.05 -2.47
C LEU A 220 18.51 -10.37 -2.75
N ALA A 221 19.66 -10.60 -2.13
CA ALA A 221 20.42 -11.85 -2.25
C ALA A 221 19.63 -13.03 -1.68
N SER A 222 18.99 -12.86 -0.52
CA SER A 222 18.14 -13.90 0.07
C SER A 222 16.95 -14.25 -0.83
N TYR A 223 16.35 -13.26 -1.51
CA TYR A 223 15.28 -13.49 -2.48
C TYR A 223 15.79 -14.31 -3.69
N GLU A 224 16.93 -13.92 -4.27
CA GLU A 224 17.52 -14.59 -5.43
C GLU A 224 17.87 -16.06 -5.13
N LEU A 225 18.44 -16.30 -3.94
CA LEU A 225 18.92 -17.63 -3.54
C LEU A 225 17.80 -18.56 -3.05
N LEU A 226 16.88 -18.04 -2.22
CA LEU A 226 15.91 -18.87 -1.49
C LEU A 226 14.52 -18.90 -2.12
N VAL A 227 14.14 -17.86 -2.88
CA VAL A 227 12.76 -17.68 -3.34
C VAL A 227 12.63 -17.81 -4.85
N ARG A 228 13.33 -16.95 -5.61
CA ARG A 228 13.03 -16.72 -7.03
C ARG A 228 12.91 -17.99 -7.87
N HIS A 229 13.81 -18.93 -7.61
CA HIS A 229 13.95 -20.16 -8.38
C HIS A 229 13.39 -21.40 -7.69
N THR A 230 12.82 -21.26 -6.49
CA THR A 230 12.34 -22.38 -5.69
C THR A 230 10.82 -22.54 -5.79
N TRP A 231 10.28 -23.58 -5.15
CA TRP A 231 8.84 -23.73 -4.98
C TRP A 231 8.21 -22.53 -4.26
N LEU A 232 8.98 -21.90 -3.35
CA LEU A 232 8.55 -20.75 -2.58
C LEU A 232 8.28 -19.54 -3.49
N GLY A 233 9.13 -19.28 -4.50
CA GLY A 233 8.87 -18.26 -5.50
C GLY A 233 7.61 -18.55 -6.33
N GLY A 234 7.35 -19.82 -6.63
CA GLY A 234 6.12 -20.23 -7.29
C GLY A 234 4.86 -19.98 -6.45
N TRP A 235 4.95 -20.22 -5.14
CA TRP A 235 3.86 -19.96 -4.20
C TRP A 235 3.64 -18.47 -3.96
N LEU A 236 4.72 -17.71 -3.73
CA LEU A 236 4.69 -16.29 -3.40
C LEU A 236 4.32 -15.39 -4.59
N ASN A 237 4.91 -15.65 -5.76
CA ASN A 237 4.74 -14.80 -6.94
C ASN A 237 3.69 -15.36 -7.91
N GLY A 238 3.09 -16.51 -7.60
CA GLY A 238 2.17 -17.24 -8.47
C GLY A 238 2.81 -17.77 -9.77
N ARG A 239 4.13 -17.62 -9.94
CA ARG A 239 4.90 -18.03 -11.12
C ARG A 239 6.31 -18.44 -10.71
N LYS A 240 6.78 -19.57 -11.26
CA LYS A 240 8.18 -20.00 -11.10
C LYS A 240 9.04 -19.34 -12.17
N HIS A 241 10.19 -18.79 -11.77
CA HIS A 241 11.23 -18.35 -12.70
C HIS A 241 12.31 -19.45 -12.77
N PRO A 242 12.38 -20.26 -13.83
CA PRO A 242 13.42 -21.27 -13.95
C PRO A 242 14.81 -20.63 -13.93
N ARG A 243 15.80 -21.24 -13.26
CA ARG A 243 17.20 -20.89 -13.53
C ARG A 243 17.47 -21.26 -14.97
N THR A 244 17.78 -20.29 -15.82
CA THR A 244 18.36 -20.59 -17.13
C THR A 244 19.63 -21.41 -16.87
N LYS A 245 19.63 -22.67 -17.31
CA LYS A 245 20.86 -23.47 -17.32
C LYS A 245 21.82 -22.71 -18.24
N ARG A 246 22.86 -22.09 -17.68
CA ARG A 246 24.05 -21.74 -18.46
C ARG A 246 24.63 -23.08 -18.94
N SER A 247 24.42 -23.40 -20.21
CA SER A 247 25.21 -24.39 -20.95
C SER A 247 26.56 -23.79 -21.28
#